data_AF-A0A811LQ31-F1
#
_entry.id   AF-A0A811LQ31-F1
#
_cell.length_a   1.000
_cell.length_b   1.000
_cell.length_c   1.000
_cell.angle_alpha   90.00
_cell.angle_beta   90.00
_cell.angle_gamma   90.00
#
_symmetry.space_group_name_H-M   'P 1'
#
loop_
_entity.id
_entity.type
_entity.pdbx_description
1 polymer ?
#
loop_
_entity_poly.entity_id
_entity_poly.type
_entity_poly.pdbx_seq_one_letter_code
_entity_poly.pdbx_strand_id
1 'polypeptide(L)'
;MTEGEPEALKQEGNDQNEGKKSNKLDALPRESLINLLKKQVTITKDLKKQLTTAKEEADGLREQLGSQKPQEDNDTALIQLELLDYKKSLEQLKKKYEASEATLKQKDSLLDEVVEKMKSLTEQNVALEDEKQKVTLELNRLAAEIQEKDELLQENGKNADDLKKMSDEKEKKIENEISELEETIVRQTKVLEEVRKELKDTKEENLNLVRVNHRFQDDLDLVKNEFKKYKERAEFLLNSSTEQNQRQATDGFELEEMERQLGQKDIEISDLNEKIRHMQHELHSQKERTLTLKSELEDSRMSISFVQKDFNEQRKQLVAEYDERTKTLAFENERLKDSVNDLKEKLATNNQRPTNFDNSQIIELNKEINRLTNELMEYKQKEESSDRTITKQQETNSKKSVPNPINFNFESYYNKHQNPQTTSEPFASPEEDLVKSLKNVIDGVDDVESCSTFNLDAYSVDDSFLMEPELAMKQMENMKELLKDTEETNAKLEDQVRLLKEEIRRSERDKEREKHVSSNSEYLKNVVLKFLAPEKVNDGRSQLLPVLCTLLSLTPQEKQKIEEYLKSQNVSNTTPPPSEWSGYFGPLSGIF
;
A
#
# COMPACT_ATOMS: atom_id res chain seq x y z
N MET A 1 -62.62 -3.15 52.54
CA MET A 1 -61.83 -3.01 53.77
C MET A 1 -62.26 -1.69 54.43
N THR A 2 -63.36 -1.54 55.19
CA THR A 2 -64.42 -2.44 55.73
C THR A 2 -64.05 -3.42 56.85
N GLU A 3 -63.88 -2.89 58.07
CA GLU A 3 -63.72 -3.55 59.38
C GLU A 3 -64.12 -2.50 60.47
N GLY A 4 -64.62 -2.72 61.71
CA GLY A 4 -65.00 -3.89 62.54
C GLY A 4 -64.39 -3.82 63.96
N GLU A 5 -65.05 -4.00 65.13
CA GLU A 5 -66.46 -4.18 65.57
C GLU A 5 -66.64 -3.76 67.08
N PRO A 6 -67.87 -3.68 67.68
CA PRO A 6 -68.16 -2.92 68.93
C PRO A 6 -68.59 -3.71 70.21
N GLU A 7 -68.74 -3.00 71.35
CA GLU A 7 -69.34 -3.37 72.68
C GLU A 7 -69.56 -2.03 73.49
N ALA A 8 -70.20 -1.83 74.67
CA ALA A 8 -70.85 -2.65 75.72
C ALA A 8 -71.92 -1.84 76.53
N LEU A 9 -72.57 -2.43 77.56
CA LEU A 9 -73.52 -1.77 78.50
C LEU A 9 -73.34 -2.15 80.00
N LYS A 10 -73.86 -1.32 80.94
CA LYS A 10 -74.60 -1.73 82.18
C LYS A 10 -75.27 -0.59 83.00
N GLN A 11 -76.14 -0.94 83.96
CA GLN A 11 -77.22 -0.09 84.54
C GLN A 11 -77.64 -0.52 85.99
N GLU A 12 -78.34 0.37 86.74
CA GLU A 12 -79.23 0.15 87.95
C GLU A 12 -78.62 -0.38 89.29
N GLY A 13 -79.25 -0.31 90.50
CA GLY A 13 -80.63 0.03 90.98
C GLY A 13 -80.77 0.29 92.53
N ASN A 14 -81.98 0.23 93.14
CA ASN A 14 -82.44 1.03 94.33
C ASN A 14 -82.94 0.31 95.66
N ASP A 15 -83.21 1.09 96.74
CA ASP A 15 -84.24 0.97 97.86
C ASP A 15 -84.17 0.15 99.23
N GLN A 16 -84.31 0.90 100.36
CA GLN A 16 -85.22 0.87 101.57
C GLN A 16 -85.47 -0.25 102.68
N ASN A 17 -85.59 0.23 103.97
CA ASN A 17 -86.69 0.08 105.01
C ASN A 17 -86.51 -0.56 106.44
N GLU A 18 -87.43 -0.25 107.40
CA GLU A 18 -87.53 -0.59 108.88
C GLU A 18 -88.31 -1.92 109.18
N GLY A 19 -88.49 -2.50 110.40
CA GLY A 19 -88.08 -2.21 111.80
C GLY A 19 -89.20 -2.44 112.87
N LYS A 20 -88.94 -2.36 114.22
CA LYS A 20 -89.94 -2.56 115.33
C LYS A 20 -89.47 -2.38 116.80
N LYS A 21 -90.43 -2.34 117.76
CA LYS A 21 -90.27 -2.13 119.25
C LYS A 21 -91.17 -3.05 120.11
N SER A 22 -90.96 -3.12 121.44
CA SER A 22 -91.97 -3.55 122.44
C SER A 22 -91.75 -2.94 123.84
N ASN A 23 -92.77 -2.99 124.73
CA ASN A 23 -92.82 -2.31 126.05
C ASN A 23 -93.21 -3.28 127.20
N LYS A 24 -92.90 -2.92 128.46
CA LYS A 24 -93.57 -3.39 129.69
C LYS A 24 -93.65 -2.26 130.73
N LEU A 25 -94.84 -1.93 131.24
CA LEU A 25 -95.02 -0.79 132.17
C LEU A 25 -96.35 -0.90 132.97
N ASP A 26 -96.46 -1.89 133.86
CA ASP A 26 -97.76 -2.27 134.50
C ASP A 26 -97.68 -2.58 136.01
N ALA A 27 -96.80 -1.89 136.76
CA ALA A 27 -96.73 -2.03 138.22
C ALA A 27 -96.12 -0.80 138.92
N LEU A 28 -96.91 0.26 139.18
CA LEU A 28 -96.55 1.39 140.07
C LEU A 28 -97.81 2.12 140.60
N PRO A 29 -97.78 2.77 141.79
CA PRO A 29 -98.97 3.36 142.40
C PRO A 29 -99.51 4.63 141.70
N ARG A 30 -100.81 4.90 141.88
CA ARG A 30 -101.55 6.02 141.25
C ARG A 30 -100.88 7.39 141.39
N GLU A 31 -100.24 7.67 142.52
CA GLU A 31 -99.69 9.00 142.82
C GLU A 31 -98.41 9.30 142.00
N SER A 32 -97.59 8.28 141.76
CA SER A 32 -96.49 8.34 140.79
C SER A 32 -97.01 8.53 139.36
N LEU A 33 -98.11 7.84 139.01
CA LEU A 33 -98.74 7.93 137.69
C LEU A 33 -99.28 9.35 137.38
N ILE A 34 -99.85 10.04 138.38
CA ILE A 34 -100.35 11.42 138.23
C ILE A 34 -99.20 12.41 137.97
N ASN A 35 -98.07 12.27 138.68
CA ASN A 35 -96.90 13.13 138.44
C ASN A 35 -96.22 12.83 137.10
N LEU A 36 -96.19 11.56 136.67
CA LEU A 36 -95.74 11.18 135.33
C LEU A 36 -96.66 11.77 134.24
N LEU A 37 -97.99 11.69 134.41
CA LEU A 37 -98.97 12.30 133.51
C LEU A 37 -98.82 13.82 133.41
N LYS A 38 -98.64 14.53 134.53
CA LYS A 38 -98.38 15.98 134.51
C LYS A 38 -97.11 16.31 133.71
N LYS A 39 -96.01 15.58 133.95
CA LYS A 39 -94.75 15.76 133.21
C LYS A 39 -94.92 15.45 131.72
N GLN A 40 -95.67 14.41 131.37
CA GLN A 40 -95.98 14.04 130.00
C GLN A 40 -96.82 15.11 129.29
N VAL A 41 -97.78 15.74 129.97
CA VAL A 41 -98.60 16.84 129.42
C VAL A 41 -97.74 18.08 129.12
N THR A 42 -96.79 18.44 129.99
CA THR A 42 -95.86 19.55 129.69
C THR A 42 -94.99 19.24 128.47
N ILE A 43 -94.36 18.05 128.44
CA ILE A 43 -93.54 17.59 127.30
C ILE A 43 -94.36 17.58 125.99
N THR A 44 -95.61 17.13 126.04
CA THR A 44 -96.50 17.10 124.87
C THR A 44 -96.87 18.52 124.40
N LYS A 45 -97.00 19.48 125.33
CA LYS A 45 -97.27 20.89 125.00
C LYS A 45 -96.07 21.56 124.32
N ASP A 46 -94.86 21.32 124.82
CA ASP A 46 -93.64 21.92 124.26
C ASP A 46 -93.26 21.29 122.92
N LEU A 47 -93.38 19.96 122.76
CA LEU A 47 -93.24 19.28 121.47
C LEU A 47 -94.23 19.81 120.43
N LYS A 48 -95.49 20.08 120.82
CA LYS A 48 -96.49 20.64 119.91
C LYS A 48 -96.16 22.08 119.48
N LYS A 49 -95.40 22.82 120.31
CA LYS A 49 -94.92 24.18 120.02
C LYS A 49 -93.69 24.17 119.08
N GLN A 50 -92.80 23.19 119.24
CA GLN A 50 -91.71 22.94 118.30
C GLN A 50 -92.22 22.47 116.93
N LEU A 51 -93.28 21.66 116.90
CA LEU A 51 -93.90 21.18 115.67
C LEU A 51 -94.56 22.31 114.85
N THR A 52 -95.07 23.37 115.49
CA THR A 52 -95.61 24.54 114.78
C THR A 52 -94.51 25.41 114.20
N THR A 53 -93.45 25.73 114.96
CA THR A 53 -92.35 26.56 114.45
C THR A 53 -91.59 25.86 113.31
N ALA A 54 -91.32 24.56 113.42
CA ALA A 54 -90.68 23.79 112.35
C ALA A 54 -91.55 23.68 111.08
N LYS A 55 -92.87 23.90 111.19
CA LYS A 55 -93.78 23.99 110.03
C LYS A 55 -93.73 25.37 109.37
N GLU A 56 -93.77 26.42 110.18
CA GLU A 56 -93.67 27.81 109.70
C GLU A 56 -92.33 28.06 108.98
N GLU A 57 -91.23 27.47 109.48
CA GLU A 57 -89.93 27.47 108.80
C GLU A 57 -89.94 26.67 107.48
N ALA A 58 -90.58 25.49 107.46
CA ALA A 58 -90.64 24.65 106.26
C ALA A 58 -91.52 25.25 105.14
N ASP A 59 -92.66 25.84 105.49
CA ASP A 59 -93.54 26.51 104.52
C ASP A 59 -92.88 27.82 104.02
N GLY A 60 -92.15 28.56 104.86
CA GLY A 60 -91.37 29.74 104.45
C GLY A 60 -90.21 29.42 103.48
N LEU A 61 -89.44 28.35 103.74
CA LEU A 61 -88.42 27.87 102.80
C LEU A 61 -89.04 27.40 101.46
N ARG A 62 -90.24 26.83 101.52
CA ARG A 62 -90.98 26.38 100.33
C ARG A 62 -91.54 27.55 99.52
N GLU A 63 -91.89 28.66 100.14
CA GLU A 63 -92.28 29.91 99.46
C GLU A 63 -91.08 30.61 98.80
N GLN A 64 -89.90 30.57 99.43
CA GLN A 64 -88.64 31.03 98.79
C GLN A 64 -88.27 30.20 97.56
N LEU A 65 -88.37 28.87 97.62
CA LEU A 65 -88.19 27.99 96.46
C LEU A 65 -89.31 28.12 95.41
N GLY A 66 -90.52 28.49 95.80
CA GLY A 66 -91.65 28.72 94.90
C GLY A 66 -91.57 30.05 94.13
N SER A 67 -90.83 31.03 94.64
CA SER A 67 -90.69 32.37 94.05
C SER A 67 -89.45 32.55 93.16
N GLN A 68 -88.59 31.53 93.02
CA GLN A 68 -87.47 31.52 92.07
C GLN A 68 -87.78 30.71 90.79
N LYS A 69 -88.62 31.28 89.91
CA LYS A 69 -88.77 30.88 88.50
C LYS A 69 -89.25 32.04 87.61
N PRO A 70 -88.83 32.13 86.34
CA PRO A 70 -87.55 31.70 85.76
C PRO A 70 -86.79 32.90 85.17
N GLN A 71 -85.47 32.97 85.39
CA GLN A 71 -84.60 33.92 84.68
C GLN A 71 -83.66 33.21 83.67
N GLU A 72 -83.53 31.88 83.80
CA GLU A 72 -82.63 31.06 82.99
C GLU A 72 -83.06 30.91 81.51
N ASP A 73 -84.35 31.09 81.18
CA ASP A 73 -84.86 30.89 79.82
C ASP A 73 -84.23 31.86 78.79
N ASN A 74 -84.04 33.14 79.16
CA ASN A 74 -83.43 34.13 78.28
C ASN A 74 -81.94 33.88 78.07
N ASP A 75 -81.19 33.63 79.13
CA ASP A 75 -79.74 33.38 79.05
C ASP A 75 -79.46 32.05 78.35
N THR A 76 -80.29 31.03 78.58
CA THR A 76 -80.23 29.74 77.86
C THR A 76 -80.58 29.91 76.38
N ALA A 77 -81.57 30.72 76.03
CA ALA A 77 -81.91 31.02 74.64
C ALA A 77 -80.81 31.84 73.94
N LEU A 78 -80.16 32.77 74.64
CA LEU A 78 -79.01 33.52 74.14
C LEU A 78 -77.82 32.59 73.88
N ILE A 79 -77.47 31.73 74.84
CA ILE A 79 -76.42 30.71 74.68
C ILE A 79 -76.74 29.75 73.53
N GLN A 80 -78.00 29.35 73.34
CA GLN A 80 -78.40 28.54 72.19
C GLN A 80 -78.27 29.29 70.85
N LEU A 81 -78.59 30.59 70.81
CA LEU A 81 -78.42 31.42 69.62
C LEU A 81 -76.93 31.62 69.28
N GLU A 82 -76.09 31.90 70.29
CA GLU A 82 -74.64 31.98 70.15
C GLU A 82 -74.07 30.63 69.68
N LEU A 83 -74.48 29.50 70.25
CA LEU A 83 -74.08 28.16 69.79
C LEU A 83 -74.53 27.87 68.35
N LEU A 84 -75.70 28.36 67.93
CA LEU A 84 -76.17 28.25 66.54
C LEU A 84 -75.35 29.10 65.58
N ASP A 85 -75.01 30.35 65.93
CA ASP A 85 -74.15 31.19 65.10
C ASP A 85 -72.68 30.73 65.12
N TYR A 86 -72.16 30.19 66.23
CA TYR A 86 -70.86 29.49 66.27
C TYR A 86 -70.87 28.23 65.40
N LYS A 87 -71.94 27.42 65.44
CA LYS A 87 -72.09 26.24 64.57
C LYS A 87 -72.14 26.63 63.10
N LYS A 88 -72.89 27.68 62.75
CA LYS A 88 -73.01 28.24 61.40
C LYS A 88 -71.71 28.90 60.93
N SER A 89 -70.95 29.51 61.83
CA SER A 89 -69.60 30.03 61.58
C SER A 89 -68.60 28.89 61.33
N LEU A 90 -68.63 27.83 62.14
CA LEU A 90 -67.86 26.60 61.92
C LEU A 90 -68.21 25.92 60.59
N GLU A 91 -69.48 25.87 60.22
CA GLU A 91 -69.94 25.29 58.95
C GLU A 91 -69.52 26.13 57.74
N GLN A 92 -69.58 27.47 57.85
CA GLN A 92 -69.00 28.38 56.86
C GLN A 92 -67.46 28.26 56.77
N LEU A 93 -66.78 28.08 57.91
CA LEU A 93 -65.33 27.92 57.96
C LEU A 93 -64.90 26.57 57.38
N LYS A 94 -65.64 25.49 57.67
CA LYS A 94 -65.48 24.16 57.07
C LYS A 94 -65.68 24.21 55.56
N LYS A 95 -66.74 24.86 55.08
CA LYS A 95 -66.98 25.04 53.64
C LYS A 95 -65.89 25.89 52.94
N LYS A 96 -65.33 26.89 53.63
CA LYS A 96 -64.16 27.65 53.15
C LYS A 96 -62.89 26.80 53.15
N TYR A 97 -62.69 25.95 54.16
CA TYR A 97 -61.58 25.00 54.22
C TYR A 97 -61.66 23.98 53.09
N GLU A 98 -62.81 23.32 52.90
CA GLU A 98 -63.05 22.36 51.80
C GLU A 98 -62.83 23.00 50.41
N ALA A 99 -63.28 24.24 50.21
CA ALA A 99 -63.02 24.98 48.97
C ALA A 99 -61.53 25.34 48.80
N SER A 100 -60.84 25.71 49.88
CA SER A 100 -59.40 25.96 49.87
C SER A 100 -58.60 24.67 49.61
N GLU A 101 -59.04 23.54 50.17
CA GLU A 101 -58.43 22.22 49.97
C GLU A 101 -58.63 21.73 48.53
N ALA A 102 -59.82 21.93 47.95
CA ALA A 102 -60.07 21.64 46.54
C ALA A 102 -59.21 22.50 45.60
N THR A 103 -59.07 23.80 45.88
CA THR A 103 -58.19 24.69 45.08
C THR A 103 -56.71 24.44 45.31
N LEU A 104 -56.31 23.88 46.47
CA LEU A 104 -54.95 23.40 46.71
C LEU A 104 -54.66 22.17 45.85
N LYS A 105 -55.49 21.12 45.92
CA LYS A 105 -55.38 19.91 45.08
C LYS A 105 -55.38 20.21 43.59
N GLN A 106 -56.13 21.21 43.14
CA GLN A 106 -56.08 21.67 41.75
C GLN A 106 -54.73 22.32 41.39
N LYS A 107 -54.13 23.10 42.29
CA LYS A 107 -52.80 23.68 42.10
C LYS A 107 -51.70 22.63 42.17
N ASP A 108 -51.81 21.64 43.05
CA ASP A 108 -50.87 20.54 43.17
C ASP A 108 -50.84 19.73 41.87
N SER A 109 -52.01 19.35 41.34
CA SER A 109 -52.10 18.65 40.04
C SER A 109 -51.59 19.47 38.85
N LEU A 110 -51.72 20.81 38.88
CA LEU A 110 -51.13 21.70 37.86
C LEU A 110 -49.61 21.85 38.04
N LEU A 111 -49.12 21.78 39.29
CA LEU A 111 -47.70 21.79 39.59
C LEU A 111 -47.04 20.51 39.08
N ASP A 112 -47.66 19.35 39.28
CA ASP A 112 -47.21 18.06 38.75
C ASP A 112 -47.14 18.08 37.21
N GLU A 113 -48.17 18.61 36.53
CA GLU A 113 -48.18 18.75 35.06
C GLU A 113 -47.07 19.70 34.56
N VAL A 114 -46.78 20.77 35.31
CA VAL A 114 -45.68 21.71 35.00
C VAL A 114 -44.31 21.09 35.30
N VAL A 115 -44.17 20.24 36.32
CA VAL A 115 -42.93 19.52 36.64
C VAL A 115 -42.62 18.47 35.58
N GLU A 116 -43.59 17.67 35.14
CA GLU A 116 -43.40 16.73 34.02
C GLU A 116 -43.04 17.45 32.71
N LYS A 117 -43.69 18.59 32.41
CA LYS A 117 -43.31 19.42 31.24
C LYS A 117 -41.90 20.02 31.37
N MET A 118 -41.51 20.50 32.54
CA MET A 118 -40.14 20.98 32.77
C MET A 118 -39.12 19.86 32.58
N LYS A 119 -39.41 18.66 33.11
CA LYS A 119 -38.55 17.48 32.97
C LYS A 119 -38.39 17.08 31.50
N SER A 120 -39.49 16.93 30.76
CA SER A 120 -39.46 16.61 29.33
C SER A 120 -38.71 17.68 28.51
N LEU A 121 -38.88 18.97 28.82
CA LEU A 121 -38.10 20.05 28.20
C LEU A 121 -36.61 20.01 28.58
N THR A 122 -36.24 19.62 29.81
CA THR A 122 -34.82 19.44 30.16
C THR A 122 -34.20 18.24 29.45
N GLU A 123 -34.92 17.13 29.31
CA GLU A 123 -34.48 15.95 28.55
C GLU A 123 -34.29 16.30 27.05
N GLN A 124 -35.23 17.05 26.46
CA GLN A 124 -35.11 17.53 25.08
C GLN A 124 -33.93 18.51 24.89
N ASN A 125 -33.70 19.43 25.84
CA ASN A 125 -32.59 20.38 25.77
C ASN A 125 -31.21 19.68 25.89
N VAL A 126 -31.11 18.61 26.68
CA VAL A 126 -29.87 17.79 26.74
C VAL A 126 -29.62 17.10 25.39
N ALA A 127 -30.63 16.42 24.84
CA ALA A 127 -30.51 15.75 23.54
C ALA A 127 -30.12 16.71 22.39
N LEU A 128 -30.67 17.94 22.38
CA LEU A 128 -30.31 18.98 21.40
C LEU A 128 -28.88 19.52 21.61
N GLU A 129 -28.39 19.58 22.85
CA GLU A 129 -27.01 20.01 23.14
C GLU A 129 -26.00 18.89 22.78
N ASP A 130 -26.37 17.62 22.94
CA ASP A 130 -25.56 16.47 22.48
C ASP A 130 -25.51 16.39 20.95
N GLU A 131 -26.64 16.59 20.25
CA GLU A 131 -26.68 16.69 18.78
C GLU A 131 -25.81 17.86 18.28
N LYS A 132 -25.94 19.03 18.92
CA LYS A 132 -25.11 20.21 18.65
C LYS A 132 -23.62 19.96 18.87
N GLN A 133 -23.24 19.21 19.92
CA GLN A 133 -21.86 18.79 20.14
C GLN A 133 -21.37 17.85 19.03
N LYS A 134 -22.17 16.87 18.61
CA LYS A 134 -21.83 15.95 17.49
C LYS A 134 -21.60 16.72 16.19
N VAL A 135 -22.51 17.62 15.82
CA VAL A 135 -22.37 18.47 14.61
C VAL A 135 -21.14 19.38 14.73
N THR A 136 -20.81 19.88 15.92
CA THR A 136 -19.59 20.67 16.15
C THR A 136 -18.32 19.85 15.95
N LEU A 137 -18.30 18.58 16.39
CA LEU A 137 -17.18 17.66 16.15
C LEU A 137 -17.02 17.32 14.67
N GLU A 138 -18.12 17.06 13.95
CA GLU A 138 -18.11 16.81 12.50
C GLU A 138 -17.63 18.04 11.71
N LEU A 139 -18.08 19.25 12.08
CA LEU A 139 -17.57 20.51 11.49
C LEU A 139 -16.07 20.70 11.71
N ASN A 140 -15.56 20.42 12.92
CA ASN A 140 -14.13 20.51 13.21
C ASN A 140 -13.32 19.46 12.44
N ARG A 141 -13.86 18.25 12.25
CA ARG A 141 -13.23 17.18 11.44
C ARG A 141 -13.13 17.59 9.97
N LEU A 142 -14.22 18.09 9.39
CA LEU A 142 -14.25 18.55 8.00
C LEU A 142 -13.34 19.78 7.79
N ALA A 143 -13.25 20.69 8.77
CA ALA A 143 -12.34 21.82 8.71
C ALA A 143 -10.86 21.37 8.70
N ALA A 144 -10.51 20.35 9.49
CA ALA A 144 -9.17 19.77 9.48
C ALA A 144 -8.86 19.04 8.16
N GLU A 145 -9.81 18.29 7.61
CA GLU A 145 -9.63 17.65 6.29
C GLU A 145 -9.46 18.69 5.17
N ILE A 146 -10.23 19.78 5.17
CA ILE A 146 -10.07 20.88 4.21
C ILE A 146 -8.66 21.49 4.32
N GLN A 147 -8.14 21.71 5.53
CA GLN A 147 -6.76 22.19 5.71
C GLN A 147 -5.73 21.21 5.15
N GLU A 148 -5.88 19.91 5.40
CA GLU A 148 -5.00 18.87 4.83
C GLU A 148 -5.02 18.87 3.29
N LYS A 149 -6.21 19.02 2.67
CA LYS A 149 -6.32 19.14 1.21
C LYS A 149 -5.69 20.43 0.68
N ASP A 150 -5.84 21.56 1.36
CA ASP A 150 -5.22 22.83 0.96
C ASP A 150 -3.68 22.79 1.06
N GLU A 151 -3.14 22.13 2.09
CA GLU A 151 -1.69 21.91 2.23
C GLU A 151 -1.15 21.00 1.11
N LEU A 152 -1.83 19.89 0.82
CA LEU A 152 -1.51 19.00 -0.31
C LEU A 152 -1.65 19.69 -1.68
N LEU A 153 -2.64 20.57 -1.87
CA LEU A 153 -2.77 21.38 -3.09
C LEU A 153 -1.62 22.38 -3.22
N GLN A 154 -1.16 22.98 -2.12
CA GLN A 154 -0.01 23.88 -2.13
C GLN A 154 1.31 23.14 -2.45
N GLU A 155 1.49 21.92 -1.95
CA GLU A 155 2.64 21.08 -2.28
C GLU A 155 2.62 20.65 -3.76
N ASN A 156 1.48 20.15 -4.26
CA ASN A 156 1.33 19.81 -5.67
C ASN A 156 1.53 21.02 -6.60
N GLY A 157 1.14 22.23 -6.17
CA GLY A 157 1.43 23.47 -6.89
C GLY A 157 2.94 23.74 -7.02
N LYS A 158 3.71 23.61 -5.93
CA LYS A 158 5.18 23.75 -5.95
C LYS A 158 5.82 22.69 -6.86
N ASN A 159 5.40 21.44 -6.73
CA ASN A 159 5.90 20.33 -7.55
C ASN A 159 5.62 20.54 -9.04
N ALA A 160 4.45 21.10 -9.40
CA ALA A 160 4.13 21.47 -10.78
C ALA A 160 4.99 22.64 -11.30
N ASP A 161 5.23 23.68 -10.49
CA ASP A 161 6.12 24.80 -10.84
C ASP A 161 7.58 24.35 -11.01
N ASP A 162 8.08 23.43 -10.18
CA ASP A 162 9.44 22.89 -10.28
C ASP A 162 9.59 21.92 -11.45
N LEU A 163 8.61 21.05 -11.72
CA LEU A 163 8.55 20.25 -12.95
C LEU A 163 8.54 21.13 -14.20
N LYS A 164 7.84 22.27 -14.15
CA LYS A 164 7.83 23.25 -15.24
C LYS A 164 9.21 23.90 -15.45
N LYS A 165 9.88 24.38 -14.39
CA LYS A 165 11.27 24.90 -14.50
C LYS A 165 12.21 23.87 -15.11
N MET A 166 12.13 22.62 -14.66
CA MET A 166 12.91 21.50 -15.20
C MET A 166 12.55 21.15 -16.66
N SER A 167 11.36 21.54 -17.15
CA SER A 167 10.99 21.46 -18.57
C SER A 167 11.58 22.63 -19.36
N ASP A 168 11.34 23.87 -18.90
CA ASP A 168 11.85 25.11 -19.51
C ASP A 168 13.39 25.11 -19.64
N GLU A 169 14.11 24.48 -18.70
CA GLU A 169 15.57 24.30 -18.75
C GLU A 169 16.02 23.24 -19.76
N LYS A 170 15.28 22.13 -19.88
CA LYS A 170 15.55 21.09 -20.90
C LYS A 170 15.26 21.61 -22.30
N GLU A 171 14.19 22.37 -22.48
CA GLU A 171 13.82 22.97 -23.76
C GLU A 171 14.91 23.94 -24.24
N LYS A 172 15.40 24.83 -23.36
CA LYS A 172 16.56 25.69 -23.65
C LYS A 172 17.84 24.90 -23.97
N LYS A 173 18.08 23.78 -23.29
CA LYS A 173 19.24 22.92 -23.58
C LYS A 173 19.14 22.30 -24.98
N ILE A 174 17.95 21.84 -25.37
CA ILE A 174 17.66 21.33 -26.72
C ILE A 174 17.79 22.45 -27.77
N GLU A 175 17.28 23.65 -27.50
CA GLU A 175 17.42 24.82 -28.39
C GLU A 175 18.88 25.20 -28.63
N ASN A 176 19.72 25.19 -27.57
CA ASN A 176 21.17 25.39 -27.70
C ASN A 176 21.85 24.27 -28.51
N GLU A 177 21.54 23.00 -28.24
CA GLU A 177 22.09 21.86 -28.99
C GLU A 177 21.69 21.87 -30.47
N ILE A 178 20.46 22.31 -30.79
CA ILE A 178 20.03 22.53 -32.18
C ILE A 178 20.85 23.65 -32.83
N SER A 179 21.05 24.78 -32.15
CA SER A 179 21.86 25.91 -32.64
C SER A 179 23.31 25.51 -32.95
N GLU A 180 23.96 24.76 -32.05
CA GLU A 180 25.33 24.25 -32.25
C GLU A 180 25.41 23.27 -33.45
N LEU A 181 24.38 22.45 -33.65
CA LEU A 181 24.26 21.57 -34.82
C LEU A 181 24.01 22.34 -36.11
N GLU A 182 23.17 23.38 -36.11
CA GLU A 182 22.94 24.25 -37.27
C GLU A 182 24.21 24.98 -37.69
N GLU A 183 24.94 25.59 -36.75
CA GLU A 183 26.24 26.20 -37.07
C GLU A 183 27.22 25.17 -37.67
N THR A 184 27.22 23.95 -37.13
CA THR A 184 28.09 22.85 -37.60
C THR A 184 27.72 22.40 -39.01
N ILE A 185 26.43 22.31 -39.33
CA ILE A 185 25.93 22.02 -40.68
C ILE A 185 26.32 23.15 -41.66
N VAL A 186 26.23 24.42 -41.26
CA VAL A 186 26.65 25.57 -42.07
C VAL A 186 28.17 25.52 -42.33
N ARG A 187 28.98 25.25 -41.31
CA ARG A 187 30.45 25.06 -41.43
C ARG A 187 30.79 23.94 -42.41
N GLN A 188 30.19 22.76 -42.25
CA GLN A 188 30.42 21.61 -43.13
C GLN A 188 29.96 21.87 -44.58
N THR A 189 28.80 22.52 -44.76
CA THR A 189 28.27 22.88 -46.09
C THR A 189 29.21 23.80 -46.84
N LYS A 190 29.81 24.79 -46.16
CA LYS A 190 30.82 25.69 -46.74
C LYS A 190 32.06 24.93 -47.20
N VAL A 191 32.61 24.04 -46.36
CA VAL A 191 33.78 23.22 -46.72
C VAL A 191 33.48 22.27 -47.89
N LEU A 192 32.28 21.67 -47.94
CA LEU A 192 31.86 20.84 -49.07
C LEU A 192 31.78 21.63 -50.39
N GLU A 193 31.36 22.89 -50.36
CA GLU A 193 31.29 23.74 -51.56
C GLU A 193 32.69 24.23 -52.00
N GLU A 194 33.59 24.50 -51.06
CA GLU A 194 35.01 24.77 -51.34
C GLU A 194 35.70 23.56 -52.01
N VAL A 195 35.53 22.35 -51.46
CA VAL A 195 36.05 21.10 -52.05
C VAL A 195 35.41 20.78 -53.42
N ARG A 196 34.11 21.05 -53.61
CA ARG A 196 33.44 20.91 -54.92
C ARG A 196 34.05 21.84 -55.98
N LYS A 197 34.41 23.07 -55.58
CA LYS A 197 35.07 24.03 -56.46
C LYS A 197 36.47 23.54 -56.84
N GLU A 198 37.29 23.13 -55.87
CA GLU A 198 38.64 22.57 -56.14
C GLU A 198 38.58 21.33 -57.04
N LEU A 199 37.61 20.44 -56.83
CA LEU A 199 37.38 19.26 -57.67
C LEU A 199 36.95 19.63 -59.10
N LYS A 200 36.24 20.74 -59.30
CA LYS A 200 35.90 21.25 -60.64
C LYS A 200 37.12 21.88 -61.30
N ASP A 201 37.84 22.74 -60.60
CA ASP A 201 38.98 23.49 -61.15
C ASP A 201 40.12 22.51 -61.54
N THR A 202 40.45 21.53 -60.69
CA THR A 202 41.40 20.44 -61.00
C THR A 202 40.93 19.51 -62.12
N LYS A 203 39.63 19.31 -62.30
CA LYS A 203 39.07 18.55 -63.44
C LYS A 203 39.19 19.31 -64.76
N GLU A 204 39.01 20.62 -64.76
CA GLU A 204 39.25 21.47 -65.93
C GLU A 204 40.75 21.53 -66.29
N GLU A 205 41.63 21.59 -65.30
CA GLU A 205 43.09 21.48 -65.49
C GLU A 205 43.48 20.12 -66.11
N ASN A 206 43.04 19.00 -65.54
CA ASN A 206 43.31 17.67 -66.09
C ASN A 206 42.83 17.53 -67.54
N LEU A 207 41.66 18.08 -67.88
CA LEU A 207 41.13 18.05 -69.24
C LEU A 207 41.97 18.91 -70.20
N ASN A 208 42.57 20.00 -69.73
CA ASN A 208 43.54 20.79 -70.50
C ASN A 208 44.89 20.06 -70.66
N LEU A 209 45.40 19.39 -69.63
CA LEU A 209 46.61 18.56 -69.72
C LEU A 209 46.43 17.40 -70.72
N VAL A 210 45.26 16.75 -70.75
CA VAL A 210 44.93 15.73 -71.76
C VAL A 210 44.93 16.31 -73.18
N ARG A 211 44.39 17.52 -73.39
CA ARG A 211 44.44 18.21 -74.69
C ARG A 211 45.88 18.55 -75.12
N VAL A 212 46.73 18.96 -74.17
CA VAL A 212 48.15 19.28 -74.43
C VAL A 212 48.94 18.01 -74.76
N ASN A 213 48.75 16.92 -74.01
CA ASN A 213 49.35 15.62 -74.31
C ASN A 213 48.93 15.06 -75.67
N HIS A 214 47.68 15.25 -76.09
CA HIS A 214 47.25 14.86 -77.44
C HIS A 214 47.99 15.63 -78.53
N ARG A 215 48.17 16.96 -78.37
CA ARG A 215 48.97 17.75 -79.33
C ARG A 215 50.42 17.30 -79.38
N PHE A 216 51.06 17.08 -78.23
CA PHE A 216 52.42 16.54 -78.19
C PHE A 216 52.52 15.15 -78.82
N GLN A 217 51.49 14.31 -78.71
CA GLN A 217 51.44 13.02 -79.42
C GLN A 217 51.34 13.22 -80.94
N ASP A 218 50.50 14.14 -81.41
CA ASP A 218 50.35 14.48 -82.84
C ASP A 218 51.67 15.04 -83.41
N ASP A 219 52.31 15.99 -82.72
CA ASP A 219 53.61 16.57 -83.08
C ASP A 219 54.72 15.49 -83.09
N LEU A 220 54.73 14.60 -82.10
CA LEU A 220 55.70 13.50 -81.99
C LEU A 220 55.51 12.45 -83.09
N ASP A 221 54.27 12.18 -83.52
CA ASP A 221 53.99 11.30 -84.65
C ASP A 221 54.25 12.00 -86.00
N LEU A 222 54.09 13.31 -86.11
CA LEU A 222 54.60 14.09 -87.25
C LEU A 222 56.13 13.99 -87.34
N VAL A 223 56.86 14.25 -86.24
CA VAL A 223 58.32 14.15 -86.19
C VAL A 223 58.82 12.72 -86.46
N LYS A 224 58.12 11.68 -85.98
CA LYS A 224 58.42 10.28 -86.40
C LYS A 224 58.26 10.08 -87.90
N ASN A 225 57.21 10.63 -88.52
CA ASN A 225 56.97 10.51 -89.95
C ASN A 225 58.01 11.29 -90.77
N GLU A 226 58.45 12.46 -90.29
CA GLU A 226 59.55 13.21 -90.89
C GLU A 226 60.89 12.50 -90.72
N PHE A 227 61.20 11.99 -89.53
CA PHE A 227 62.38 11.16 -89.27
C PHE A 227 62.37 9.89 -90.13
N LYS A 228 61.21 9.26 -90.37
CA LYS A 228 61.08 8.11 -91.27
C LYS A 228 61.39 8.51 -92.72
N LYS A 229 60.82 9.59 -93.24
CA LYS A 229 61.13 10.13 -94.59
C LYS A 229 62.60 10.54 -94.71
N TYR A 230 63.16 11.14 -93.66
CA TYR A 230 64.57 11.49 -93.57
C TYR A 230 65.44 10.24 -93.58
N LYS A 231 65.08 9.19 -92.81
CA LYS A 231 65.77 7.90 -92.82
C LYS A 231 65.69 7.23 -94.18
N GLU A 232 64.52 7.18 -94.82
CA GLU A 232 64.36 6.64 -96.19
C GLU A 232 65.23 7.43 -97.20
N ARG A 233 65.28 8.77 -97.09
CA ARG A 233 66.19 9.62 -97.86
C ARG A 233 67.66 9.42 -97.48
N ALA A 234 67.99 9.12 -96.23
CA ALA A 234 69.35 8.92 -95.74
C ALA A 234 69.87 7.52 -96.09
N GLU A 235 69.03 6.50 -96.15
CA GLU A 235 69.34 5.17 -96.68
C GLU A 235 69.50 5.23 -98.21
N PHE A 236 68.67 5.99 -98.92
CA PHE A 236 68.89 6.32 -100.33
C PHE A 236 70.21 7.06 -100.54
N LEU A 237 70.49 8.09 -99.73
CA LEU A 237 71.75 8.82 -99.79
C LEU A 237 72.94 7.94 -99.41
N LEU A 238 72.84 7.05 -98.41
CA LEU A 238 73.90 6.14 -98.00
C LEU A 238 74.23 5.12 -99.10
N ASN A 239 73.22 4.58 -99.78
CA ASN A 239 73.38 3.73 -100.96
C ASN A 239 73.98 4.49 -102.17
N SER A 240 73.96 5.83 -102.18
CA SER A 240 74.72 6.66 -103.13
C SER A 240 76.06 7.19 -102.56
N SER A 241 76.23 7.17 -101.24
CA SER A 241 77.38 7.74 -100.53
C SER A 241 78.39 6.67 -100.11
N THR A 242 78.16 5.40 -100.46
CA THR A 242 79.23 4.40 -100.58
C THR A 242 80.32 4.81 -101.57
N GLU A 243 80.08 5.82 -102.41
CA GLU A 243 81.10 6.44 -103.27
C GLU A 243 81.83 7.66 -102.66
N GLN A 244 81.38 8.24 -101.53
CA GLN A 244 82.01 9.44 -100.94
C GLN A 244 82.26 9.36 -99.43
N ASN A 245 83.51 9.62 -99.05
CA ASN A 245 84.09 9.43 -97.71
C ASN A 245 83.99 10.68 -96.82
N GLN A 246 83.90 10.46 -95.49
CA GLN A 246 84.50 11.20 -94.35
C GLN A 246 84.62 12.76 -94.43
N ARG A 247 84.32 13.56 -93.39
CA ARG A 247 85.10 13.66 -92.12
C ARG A 247 84.44 14.59 -91.08
N GLN A 248 84.58 14.20 -89.81
CA GLN A 248 84.88 14.98 -88.59
C GLN A 248 84.48 16.48 -88.49
N ALA A 249 83.56 16.78 -87.55
CA ALA A 249 83.63 17.93 -86.62
C ALA A 249 82.46 17.87 -85.61
N THR A 250 82.66 17.43 -84.36
CA THR A 250 81.58 17.40 -83.33
C THR A 250 81.96 17.91 -81.93
N ASP A 251 83.24 17.94 -81.54
CA ASP A 251 83.74 18.31 -80.20
C ASP A 251 83.21 19.64 -79.62
N GLY A 252 82.79 20.59 -80.45
CA GLY A 252 82.23 21.87 -79.99
C GLY A 252 80.76 21.79 -79.53
N PHE A 253 79.93 21.04 -80.25
CA PHE A 253 78.48 20.97 -80.00
C PHE A 253 78.17 20.04 -78.81
N GLU A 254 79.01 19.02 -78.60
CA GLU A 254 78.91 18.10 -77.46
C GLU A 254 79.14 18.82 -76.11
N LEU A 255 79.99 19.86 -76.08
CA LEU A 255 80.24 20.65 -74.88
C LEU A 255 79.06 21.58 -74.53
N GLU A 256 78.51 22.29 -75.52
CA GLU A 256 77.35 23.19 -75.34
C GLU A 256 76.09 22.39 -74.95
N GLU A 257 75.91 21.19 -75.51
CA GLU A 257 74.83 20.28 -75.11
C GLU A 257 75.01 19.73 -73.69
N MET A 258 76.25 19.42 -73.26
CA MET A 258 76.51 19.06 -71.85
C MET A 258 76.27 20.22 -70.89
N GLU A 259 76.66 21.44 -71.24
CA GLU A 259 76.39 22.65 -70.43
C GLU A 259 74.88 22.90 -70.30
N ARG A 260 74.12 22.72 -71.39
CA ARG A 260 72.65 22.76 -71.37
C ARG A 260 72.03 21.68 -70.49
N GLN A 261 72.56 20.46 -70.51
CA GLN A 261 72.10 19.36 -69.65
C GLN A 261 72.44 19.58 -68.17
N LEU A 262 73.59 20.17 -67.85
CA LEU A 262 73.93 20.59 -66.49
C LEU A 262 72.97 21.68 -65.99
N GLY A 263 72.72 22.73 -66.78
CA GLY A 263 71.73 23.76 -66.44
C GLY A 263 70.31 23.20 -66.23
N GLN A 264 69.90 22.21 -67.03
CA GLN A 264 68.63 21.51 -66.81
C GLN A 264 68.62 20.70 -65.51
N LYS A 265 69.74 20.08 -65.13
CA LYS A 265 69.88 19.35 -63.86
C LYS A 265 69.91 20.27 -62.65
N ASP A 266 70.51 21.45 -62.75
CA ASP A 266 70.47 22.46 -61.68
C ASP A 266 69.05 22.98 -61.42
N ILE A 267 68.25 23.16 -62.48
CA ILE A 267 66.81 23.48 -62.36
C ILE A 267 66.05 22.33 -61.66
N GLU A 268 66.22 21.08 -62.11
CA GLU A 268 65.59 19.90 -61.48
C GLU A 268 65.99 19.76 -60.00
N ILE A 269 67.25 20.04 -59.66
CA ILE A 269 67.75 20.09 -58.27
C ILE A 269 67.10 21.23 -57.49
N SER A 270 66.87 22.40 -58.10
CA SER A 270 66.15 23.51 -57.46
C SER A 270 64.70 23.13 -57.13
N ASP A 271 63.96 22.59 -58.11
CA ASP A 271 62.56 22.16 -57.95
C ASP A 271 62.42 21.08 -56.87
N LEU A 272 63.34 20.11 -56.84
CA LEU A 272 63.39 19.09 -55.79
C LEU A 272 63.69 19.69 -54.40
N ASN A 273 64.55 20.71 -54.31
CA ASN A 273 64.84 21.41 -53.05
C ASN A 273 63.68 22.30 -52.57
N GLU A 274 62.87 22.86 -53.47
CA GLU A 274 61.61 23.53 -53.09
C GLU A 274 60.57 22.52 -52.62
N LYS A 275 60.41 21.39 -53.33
CA LYS A 275 59.50 20.31 -52.92
C LYS A 275 59.88 19.71 -51.57
N ILE A 276 61.17 19.55 -51.28
CA ILE A 276 61.67 19.14 -49.96
C ILE A 276 61.31 20.16 -48.88
N ARG A 277 61.52 21.47 -49.13
CA ARG A 277 61.15 22.53 -48.18
C ARG A 277 59.64 22.59 -47.93
N HIS A 278 58.81 22.43 -48.97
CA HIS A 278 57.35 22.35 -48.83
C HIS A 278 56.93 21.14 -47.98
N MET A 279 57.46 19.94 -48.25
CA MET A 279 57.20 18.74 -47.43
C MET A 279 57.68 18.89 -45.98
N GLN A 280 58.79 19.62 -45.75
CA GLN A 280 59.26 19.93 -44.39
C GLN A 280 58.32 20.88 -43.65
N HIS A 281 57.78 21.91 -44.31
CA HIS A 281 56.78 22.81 -43.74
C HIS A 281 55.46 22.10 -43.43
N GLU A 282 54.93 21.28 -44.33
CA GLU A 282 53.70 20.52 -44.06
C GLU A 282 53.91 19.51 -42.92
N LEU A 283 55.04 18.79 -42.90
CA LEU A 283 55.41 17.90 -41.79
C LEU A 283 55.55 18.65 -40.45
N HIS A 284 55.95 19.92 -40.47
CA HIS A 284 56.00 20.76 -39.27
C HIS A 284 54.59 21.16 -38.81
N SER A 285 53.73 21.64 -39.71
CA SER A 285 52.35 22.02 -39.38
C SER A 285 51.53 20.83 -38.88
N GLN A 286 51.69 19.64 -39.49
CA GLN A 286 51.04 18.41 -39.02
C GLN A 286 51.54 17.97 -37.63
N LYS A 287 52.81 18.21 -37.29
CA LYS A 287 53.33 17.99 -35.92
C LYS A 287 52.71 18.95 -34.92
N GLU A 288 52.54 20.22 -35.27
CA GLU A 288 51.89 21.20 -34.40
C GLU A 288 50.41 20.85 -34.16
N ARG A 289 49.66 20.53 -35.22
CA ARG A 289 48.27 20.00 -35.13
C ARG A 289 48.19 18.74 -34.26
N THR A 290 49.17 17.84 -34.37
CA THR A 290 49.24 16.63 -33.53
C THR A 290 49.50 16.97 -32.06
N LEU A 291 50.24 18.05 -31.77
CA LEU A 291 50.49 18.51 -30.40
C LEU A 291 49.27 19.22 -29.79
N THR A 292 48.53 20.03 -30.54
CA THR A 292 47.29 20.67 -30.04
C THR A 292 46.21 19.64 -29.75
N LEU A 293 45.92 18.74 -30.70
CA LEU A 293 44.99 17.62 -30.52
C LEU A 293 45.36 16.72 -29.33
N LYS A 294 46.66 16.56 -29.04
CA LYS A 294 47.14 15.82 -27.87
C LYS A 294 46.90 16.57 -26.55
N SER A 295 46.99 17.90 -26.53
CA SER A 295 46.60 18.70 -25.36
C SER A 295 45.09 18.58 -25.13
N GLU A 296 44.29 18.88 -26.16
CA GLU A 296 42.82 18.82 -26.12
C GLU A 296 42.31 17.44 -25.65
N LEU A 297 42.98 16.36 -26.04
CA LEU A 297 42.67 14.99 -25.60
C LEU A 297 43.00 14.75 -24.12
N GLU A 298 44.11 15.27 -23.60
CA GLU A 298 44.47 15.14 -22.19
C GLU A 298 43.61 16.07 -21.30
N ASP A 299 43.24 17.26 -21.77
CA ASP A 299 42.28 18.16 -21.13
C ASP A 299 40.88 17.53 -21.06
N SER A 300 40.43 16.92 -22.16
CA SER A 300 39.19 16.12 -22.21
C SER A 300 39.22 14.93 -21.23
N ARG A 301 40.36 14.25 -21.14
CA ARG A 301 40.59 13.13 -20.23
C ARG A 301 40.60 13.57 -18.76
N MET A 302 41.15 14.75 -18.45
CA MET A 302 41.07 15.37 -17.13
C MET A 302 39.63 15.73 -16.75
N SER A 303 38.85 16.26 -17.70
CA SER A 303 37.41 16.52 -17.51
C SER A 303 36.63 15.22 -17.21
N ILE A 304 36.84 14.16 -18.01
CA ILE A 304 36.23 12.84 -17.78
C ILE A 304 36.62 12.28 -16.41
N SER A 305 37.88 12.42 -15.99
CA SER A 305 38.38 12.00 -14.68
C SER A 305 37.69 12.76 -13.53
N PHE A 306 37.45 14.07 -13.70
CA PHE A 306 36.72 14.88 -12.73
C PHE A 306 35.26 14.44 -12.61
N VAL A 307 34.54 14.26 -13.74
CA VAL A 307 33.15 13.77 -13.76
C VAL A 307 33.04 12.36 -13.18
N GLN A 308 34.00 11.46 -13.48
CA GLN A 308 34.05 10.14 -12.85
C GLN A 308 34.27 10.22 -11.34
N LYS A 309 35.07 11.17 -10.84
CA LYS A 309 35.26 11.35 -9.40
C LYS A 309 33.97 11.83 -8.73
N ASP A 310 33.36 12.88 -9.27
CA ASP A 310 32.11 13.46 -8.74
C ASP A 310 30.97 12.43 -8.73
N PHE A 311 30.77 11.70 -9.84
CA PHE A 311 29.78 10.62 -9.91
C PHE A 311 30.04 9.49 -8.88
N ASN A 312 31.30 9.12 -8.63
CA ASN A 312 31.62 8.16 -7.57
C ASN A 312 31.36 8.73 -6.16
N GLU A 313 31.52 10.03 -5.95
CA GLU A 313 31.28 10.72 -4.69
C GLU A 313 29.78 10.86 -4.40
N GLN A 314 28.98 11.28 -5.40
CA GLN A 314 27.51 11.26 -5.35
C GLN A 314 26.97 9.84 -5.11
N ARG A 315 27.44 8.83 -5.85
CA ARG A 315 27.02 7.43 -5.62
C ARG A 315 27.36 6.94 -4.21
N LYS A 316 28.48 7.40 -3.63
CA LYS A 316 28.86 7.07 -2.25
C LYS A 316 27.94 7.74 -1.22
N GLN A 317 27.53 8.99 -1.46
CA GLN A 317 26.55 9.69 -0.61
C GLN A 317 25.19 8.96 -0.65
N LEU A 318 24.67 8.68 -1.84
CA LEU A 318 23.40 7.98 -2.04
C LEU A 318 23.38 6.58 -1.40
N VAL A 319 24.47 5.82 -1.51
CA VAL A 319 24.60 4.52 -0.83
C VAL A 319 24.59 4.69 0.69
N ALA A 320 25.27 5.70 1.25
CA ALA A 320 25.27 5.96 2.69
C ALA A 320 23.87 6.37 3.21
N GLU A 321 23.12 7.15 2.44
CA GLU A 321 21.74 7.54 2.74
C GLU A 321 20.79 6.33 2.75
N TYR A 322 20.86 5.44 1.73
CA TYR A 322 20.09 4.20 1.74
C TYR A 322 20.49 3.26 2.89
N ASP A 323 21.78 3.21 3.24
CA ASP A 323 22.30 2.46 4.39
C ASP A 323 21.72 2.98 5.72
N GLU A 324 21.64 4.31 5.89
CA GLU A 324 21.04 4.95 7.06
C GLU A 324 19.53 4.76 7.10
N ARG A 325 18.83 4.96 5.97
CA ARG A 325 17.38 4.73 5.88
C ARG A 325 17.05 3.27 6.22
N THR A 326 17.82 2.31 5.72
CA THR A 326 17.68 0.89 6.04
C THR A 326 17.86 0.62 7.54
N LYS A 327 18.84 1.27 8.21
CA LYS A 327 19.02 1.17 9.67
C LYS A 327 17.83 1.74 10.44
N THR A 328 17.28 2.89 10.02
CA THR A 328 16.08 3.47 10.67
C THR A 328 14.85 2.55 10.54
N LEU A 329 14.63 1.98 9.35
CA LEU A 329 13.52 1.04 9.11
C LEU A 329 13.71 -0.28 9.85
N ALA A 330 14.95 -0.77 10.00
CA ALA A 330 15.24 -1.96 10.80
C ALA A 330 14.92 -1.73 12.28
N PHE A 331 15.36 -0.61 12.86
CA PHE A 331 15.07 -0.22 14.24
C PHE A 331 13.57 -0.02 14.48
N GLU A 332 12.85 0.58 13.54
CA GLU A 332 11.40 0.72 13.63
C GLU A 332 10.66 -0.63 13.56
N ASN A 333 11.08 -1.53 12.67
CA ASN A 333 10.52 -2.90 12.62
C ASN A 333 10.79 -3.68 13.92
N GLU A 334 11.96 -3.50 14.54
CA GLU A 334 12.28 -4.12 15.83
C GLU A 334 11.39 -3.55 16.94
N ARG A 335 11.24 -2.22 17.02
CA ARG A 335 10.29 -1.55 17.94
C ARG A 335 8.84 -2.01 17.75
N LEU A 336 8.38 -2.16 16.51
CA LEU A 336 7.03 -2.65 16.20
C LEU A 336 6.85 -4.12 16.58
N LYS A 337 7.86 -4.96 16.32
CA LYS A 337 7.90 -6.37 16.72
C LYS A 337 7.84 -6.53 18.24
N ASP A 338 8.57 -5.71 18.98
CA ASP A 338 8.53 -5.68 20.44
C ASP A 338 7.14 -5.26 20.93
N SER A 339 6.55 -4.19 20.39
CA SER A 339 5.17 -3.78 20.69
C SER A 339 4.14 -4.90 20.41
N VAL A 340 4.30 -5.64 19.32
CA VAL A 340 3.46 -6.81 18.99
C VAL A 340 3.67 -7.97 19.98
N ASN A 341 4.88 -8.18 20.49
CA ASN A 341 5.15 -9.16 21.54
C ASN A 341 4.52 -8.73 22.88
N ASP A 342 4.65 -7.45 23.24
CA ASP A 342 4.06 -6.82 24.42
C ASP A 342 2.52 -6.96 24.42
N LEU A 343 1.90 -6.77 23.26
CA LEU A 343 0.46 -6.98 23.05
C LEU A 343 0.08 -8.47 23.11
N LYS A 344 0.89 -9.37 22.55
CA LYS A 344 0.68 -10.83 22.67
C LYS A 344 0.77 -11.31 24.12
N GLU A 345 1.70 -10.79 24.91
CA GLU A 345 1.82 -11.14 26.34
C GLU A 345 0.62 -10.61 27.14
N LYS A 346 0.18 -9.37 26.89
CA LYS A 346 -1.05 -8.82 27.49
C LYS A 346 -2.29 -9.64 27.11
N LEU A 347 -2.40 -10.10 25.86
CA LEU A 347 -3.52 -10.92 25.39
C LEU A 347 -3.46 -12.34 25.98
N ALA A 348 -2.27 -12.95 26.06
CA ALA A 348 -2.06 -14.26 26.68
C ALA A 348 -2.36 -14.23 28.19
N THR A 349 -1.86 -13.23 28.92
CA THR A 349 -2.14 -13.07 30.36
C THR A 349 -3.60 -12.72 30.64
N ASN A 350 -4.26 -11.94 29.77
CA ASN A 350 -5.68 -11.66 29.89
C ASN A 350 -6.54 -12.91 29.61
N ASN A 351 -6.17 -13.76 28.65
CA ASN A 351 -6.86 -15.03 28.39
C ASN A 351 -6.58 -16.09 29.47
N GLN A 352 -5.39 -16.09 30.08
CA GLN A 352 -5.07 -17.00 31.19
C GLN A 352 -5.86 -16.70 32.47
N ARG A 353 -6.29 -15.45 32.70
CA ARG A 353 -7.07 -15.06 33.89
C ARG A 353 -8.41 -15.80 34.02
N PRO A 354 -9.36 -15.73 33.05
CA PRO A 354 -10.59 -16.48 33.12
C PRO A 354 -10.31 -17.99 33.14
N THR A 355 -9.46 -18.52 32.26
CA THR A 355 -9.20 -19.98 32.25
C THR A 355 -8.60 -20.50 33.56
N ASN A 356 -7.82 -19.70 34.29
CA ASN A 356 -7.32 -20.11 35.62
C ASN A 356 -8.38 -19.97 36.73
N PHE A 357 -9.28 -18.99 36.61
CA PHE A 357 -10.44 -18.87 37.50
C PHE A 357 -11.41 -20.04 37.28
N ASP A 358 -11.80 -20.29 36.03
CA ASP A 358 -12.68 -21.37 35.60
C ASP A 358 -12.09 -22.74 35.98
N ASN A 359 -10.79 -22.99 35.72
CA ASN A 359 -10.12 -24.21 36.16
C ASN A 359 -10.11 -24.35 37.69
N SER A 360 -9.95 -23.26 38.45
CA SER A 360 -10.02 -23.30 39.92
C SER A 360 -11.43 -23.67 40.40
N GLN A 361 -12.45 -23.07 39.80
CA GLN A 361 -13.86 -23.36 40.10
C GLN A 361 -14.26 -24.78 39.67
N ILE A 362 -13.75 -25.28 38.54
CA ILE A 362 -13.88 -26.67 38.09
C ILE A 362 -13.19 -27.63 39.05
N ILE A 363 -12.00 -27.31 39.56
CA ILE A 363 -11.31 -28.12 40.60
C ILE A 363 -12.13 -28.16 41.89
N GLU A 364 -12.77 -27.05 42.27
CA GLU A 364 -13.60 -26.96 43.48
C GLU A 364 -14.91 -27.74 43.34
N LEU A 365 -15.62 -27.57 42.22
CA LEU A 365 -16.79 -28.38 41.86
C LEU A 365 -16.44 -29.88 41.78
N ASN A 366 -15.28 -30.25 41.23
CA ASN A 366 -14.83 -31.65 41.22
C ASN A 366 -14.57 -32.19 42.62
N LYS A 367 -14.07 -31.40 43.59
CA LYS A 367 -13.95 -31.85 44.98
C LYS A 367 -15.32 -32.15 45.57
N GLU A 368 -16.31 -31.29 45.36
CA GLU A 368 -17.66 -31.50 45.92
C GLU A 368 -18.41 -32.64 45.21
N ILE A 369 -18.24 -32.82 43.89
CA ILE A 369 -18.73 -34.01 43.16
C ILE A 369 -18.10 -35.29 43.74
N ASN A 370 -16.78 -35.31 44.00
CA ASN A 370 -16.13 -36.47 44.62
C ASN A 370 -16.63 -36.71 46.06
N ARG A 371 -16.88 -35.65 46.84
CA ARG A 371 -17.49 -35.76 48.17
C ARG A 371 -18.87 -36.39 48.12
N LEU A 372 -19.76 -35.85 47.29
CA LEU A 372 -21.14 -36.34 47.12
C LEU A 372 -21.15 -37.77 46.55
N THR A 373 -20.20 -38.12 45.68
CA THR A 373 -20.02 -39.49 45.18
C THR A 373 -19.60 -40.46 46.29
N ASN A 374 -18.73 -40.03 47.21
CA ASN A 374 -18.35 -40.83 48.38
C ASN A 374 -19.51 -40.96 49.38
N GLU A 375 -20.28 -39.91 49.64
CA GLU A 375 -21.52 -39.99 50.44
C GLU A 375 -22.53 -40.95 49.79
N LEU A 376 -22.75 -40.88 48.47
CA LEU A 376 -23.61 -41.81 47.73
C LEU A 376 -23.12 -43.26 47.79
N MET A 377 -21.81 -43.50 47.74
CA MET A 377 -21.26 -44.84 47.99
C MET A 377 -21.49 -45.29 49.45
N GLU A 378 -21.38 -44.40 50.43
CA GLU A 378 -21.66 -44.73 51.83
C GLU A 378 -23.16 -45.00 52.08
N TYR A 379 -24.07 -44.33 51.35
CA TYR A 379 -25.50 -44.64 51.35
C TYR A 379 -25.80 -45.99 50.66
N LYS A 380 -25.23 -46.27 49.48
CA LYS A 380 -25.35 -47.58 48.84
C LYS A 380 -24.83 -48.71 49.72
N GLN A 381 -23.69 -48.51 50.38
CA GLN A 381 -23.09 -49.50 51.27
C GLN A 381 -23.92 -49.74 52.55
N LYS A 382 -24.82 -48.80 52.91
CA LYS A 382 -25.86 -49.00 53.93
C LYS A 382 -27.06 -49.78 53.37
N GLU A 383 -27.51 -49.53 52.13
CA GLU A 383 -28.56 -50.34 51.48
C GLU A 383 -28.11 -51.80 51.26
N GLU A 384 -26.90 -52.02 50.71
CA GLU A 384 -26.26 -53.33 50.50
C GLU A 384 -25.95 -54.10 51.80
N SER A 385 -26.21 -53.49 52.97
CA SER A 385 -26.14 -54.19 54.26
C SER A 385 -27.40 -55.01 54.59
N SER A 386 -28.51 -54.81 53.87
CA SER A 386 -29.79 -55.51 54.12
C SER A 386 -29.96 -56.82 53.35
N ASP A 387 -29.13 -57.13 52.35
CA ASP A 387 -29.23 -58.36 51.56
C ASP A 387 -27.85 -58.98 51.30
N ARG A 388 -27.62 -60.19 51.82
CA ARG A 388 -26.32 -60.90 51.72
C ARG A 388 -26.46 -62.40 51.61
N THR A 389 -26.15 -62.93 50.44
CA THR A 389 -25.34 -64.14 50.10
C THR A 389 -25.58 -64.38 48.60
N ILE A 390 -24.64 -64.77 47.74
CA ILE A 390 -23.71 -65.92 47.65
C ILE A 390 -22.67 -65.50 46.57
N THR A 391 -21.35 -65.74 46.50
CA THR A 391 -20.30 -66.43 47.26
C THR A 391 -19.03 -66.42 46.37
N LYS A 392 -17.85 -66.02 46.91
CA LYS A 392 -16.44 -66.49 46.64
C LYS A 392 -15.93 -66.79 45.20
N GLN A 393 -14.66 -66.64 44.81
CA GLN A 393 -13.39 -66.03 45.32
C GLN A 393 -12.53 -65.74 44.04
N GLN A 394 -11.25 -65.33 43.98
CA GLN A 394 -10.11 -65.19 44.91
C GLN A 394 -9.30 -63.94 44.42
N GLU A 395 -8.84 -63.00 45.25
CA GLU A 395 -7.60 -63.02 46.07
C GLU A 395 -6.28 -63.22 45.28
N THR A 396 -5.20 -62.47 45.49
CA THR A 396 -4.92 -61.29 46.36
C THR A 396 -3.67 -60.52 45.89
N ASN A 397 -3.49 -59.30 46.40
CA ASN A 397 -2.20 -58.61 46.66
C ASN A 397 -1.38 -58.08 45.45
N SER A 398 -0.77 -56.88 45.49
CA SER A 398 -0.79 -55.82 46.53
C SER A 398 -0.23 -54.46 46.06
N LYS A 399 -0.48 -53.41 46.87
CA LYS A 399 0.32 -52.18 47.07
C LYS A 399 0.33 -51.05 46.01
N LYS A 400 -0.20 -49.91 46.49
CA LYS A 400 0.36 -48.54 46.46
C LYS A 400 0.20 -47.63 45.22
N SER A 401 -0.08 -46.37 45.58
CA SER A 401 0.29 -45.09 44.96
C SER A 401 -0.43 -44.60 43.69
N VAL A 402 -1.24 -43.58 43.94
CA VAL A 402 -1.46 -42.39 43.11
C VAL A 402 -0.22 -41.97 42.28
N PRO A 403 -0.44 -41.54 41.02
CA PRO A 403 0.45 -40.61 40.32
C PRO A 403 -0.29 -39.37 39.77
N ASN A 404 0.00 -38.21 40.36
CA ASN A 404 0.02 -36.87 39.74
C ASN A 404 0.59 -35.88 40.79
N PRO A 405 1.21 -34.74 40.42
CA PRO A 405 1.14 -34.06 39.12
C PRO A 405 2.51 -33.60 38.51
N ILE A 406 2.44 -33.04 37.28
CA ILE A 406 3.11 -31.82 36.75
C ILE A 406 4.53 -31.44 37.28
N ASN A 407 5.55 -31.26 36.39
CA ASN A 407 6.02 -29.93 35.93
C ASN A 407 7.11 -29.94 34.82
N PHE A 408 7.38 -28.76 34.24
CA PHE A 408 8.38 -28.44 33.20
C PHE A 408 9.80 -28.10 33.73
N ASN A 409 10.82 -28.38 32.92
CA ASN A 409 11.92 -27.48 32.51
C ASN A 409 12.61 -28.15 31.30
N PHE A 410 12.89 -27.52 30.15
CA PHE A 410 13.61 -26.27 29.84
C PHE A 410 15.15 -26.38 29.96
N GLU A 411 15.80 -25.59 29.09
CA GLU A 411 17.23 -25.27 28.99
C GLU A 411 18.13 -26.04 27.98
N SER A 412 18.62 -25.24 27.02
CA SER A 412 19.85 -25.28 26.21
C SER A 412 20.71 -26.55 26.10
N TYR A 413 21.21 -26.83 24.87
CA TYR A 413 22.64 -26.62 24.59
C TYR A 413 22.92 -26.36 23.09
N TYR A 414 23.85 -25.45 22.83
CA TYR A 414 24.25 -25.00 21.49
C TYR A 414 25.46 -25.82 20.94
N ASN A 415 25.55 -25.87 19.60
CA ASN A 415 26.78 -25.79 18.79
C ASN A 415 27.65 -27.04 18.44
N LYS A 416 28.11 -27.04 17.17
CA LYS A 416 29.32 -27.67 16.57
C LYS A 416 29.36 -29.21 16.39
N HIS A 417 29.95 -29.78 15.32
CA HIS A 417 30.43 -29.27 14.01
C HIS A 417 30.85 -30.44 13.08
N GLN A 418 30.79 -30.24 11.74
CA GLN A 418 31.75 -30.77 10.72
C GLN A 418 31.82 -32.32 10.49
N ASN A 419 32.16 -32.89 9.31
CA ASN A 419 32.52 -32.35 7.97
C ASN A 419 32.03 -33.30 6.80
N PRO A 420 32.63 -33.48 5.57
CA PRO A 420 31.83 -33.50 4.33
C PRO A 420 32.02 -34.73 3.39
N GLN A 421 31.24 -34.77 2.30
CA GLN A 421 31.56 -35.27 0.92
C GLN A 421 30.27 -35.11 0.06
N THR A 422 30.21 -34.30 -1.01
CA THR A 422 30.66 -34.53 -2.40
C THR A 422 30.16 -35.83 -3.06
N THR A 423 29.17 -35.74 -3.97
CA THR A 423 29.27 -36.00 -5.44
C THR A 423 27.92 -35.90 -6.18
N SER A 424 27.94 -35.43 -7.44
CA SER A 424 27.05 -35.73 -8.59
C SER A 424 25.51 -35.72 -8.47
N GLU A 425 24.88 -34.80 -9.23
CA GLU A 425 23.81 -34.97 -10.26
C GLU A 425 22.75 -36.11 -10.20
N PRO A 426 21.58 -35.96 -10.87
CA PRO A 426 20.74 -34.75 -11.02
C PRO A 426 19.24 -35.04 -10.77
N PHE A 427 18.44 -34.04 -10.36
CA PHE A 427 16.98 -34.19 -10.19
C PHE A 427 16.17 -33.32 -11.16
N ALA A 428 15.01 -33.83 -11.57
CA ALA A 428 14.17 -33.27 -12.63
C ALA A 428 13.16 -32.20 -12.13
N SER A 429 12.64 -31.39 -13.07
CA SER A 429 11.67 -30.32 -12.81
C SER A 429 10.23 -30.84 -12.66
N PRO A 430 9.45 -30.39 -11.65
CA PRO A 430 8.03 -30.67 -11.51
C PRO A 430 7.16 -29.57 -12.13
N GLU A 431 7.17 -29.44 -13.46
CA GLU A 431 6.52 -28.33 -14.18
C GLU A 431 5.05 -28.60 -14.58
N GLU A 432 4.60 -29.87 -14.54
CA GLU A 432 3.29 -30.26 -15.10
C GLU A 432 2.06 -30.07 -14.18
N ASP A 433 2.23 -29.89 -12.87
CA ASP A 433 1.08 -29.87 -11.95
C ASP A 433 0.47 -28.48 -11.73
N LEU A 434 1.27 -27.41 -11.86
CA LEU A 434 0.78 -26.02 -11.84
C LEU A 434 -0.21 -25.74 -12.98
N VAL A 435 0.06 -26.25 -14.18
CA VAL A 435 -0.77 -26.02 -15.38
C VAL A 435 -2.15 -26.69 -15.25
N LYS A 436 -2.21 -27.87 -14.60
CA LYS A 436 -3.48 -28.58 -14.34
C LYS A 436 -4.33 -27.85 -13.30
N SER A 437 -3.71 -27.32 -12.25
CA SER A 437 -4.39 -26.51 -11.23
C SER A 437 -5.02 -25.25 -11.83
N LEU A 438 -4.27 -24.51 -12.66
CA LEU A 438 -4.75 -23.25 -13.24
C LEU A 438 -5.92 -23.46 -14.22
N LYS A 439 -5.89 -24.53 -15.04
CA LYS A 439 -6.95 -24.79 -16.02
C LYS A 439 -8.30 -25.11 -15.36
N ASN A 440 -8.29 -25.86 -14.25
CA ASN A 440 -9.49 -26.23 -13.51
C ASN A 440 -10.19 -25.02 -12.81
N VAL A 441 -9.53 -23.86 -12.73
CA VAL A 441 -10.11 -22.61 -12.21
C VAL A 441 -10.73 -21.75 -13.32
N ILE A 442 -10.32 -21.96 -14.59
CA ILE A 442 -10.77 -21.17 -15.74
C ILE A 442 -11.97 -21.83 -16.43
N ASP A 443 -11.96 -23.16 -16.60
CA ASP A 443 -13.08 -23.93 -17.18
C ASP A 443 -14.15 -24.21 -16.11
N GLY A 444 -14.61 -23.17 -15.41
CA GLY A 444 -15.53 -23.27 -14.27
C GLY A 444 -16.92 -23.80 -14.66
N VAL A 445 -17.24 -25.00 -14.20
CA VAL A 445 -18.58 -25.61 -14.27
C VAL A 445 -19.38 -25.20 -13.03
N ASP A 446 -20.64 -24.81 -13.22
CA ASP A 446 -21.59 -24.61 -12.12
C ASP A 446 -21.89 -25.96 -11.42
N ASP A 447 -21.23 -26.22 -10.29
CA ASP A 447 -21.66 -27.23 -9.32
C ASP A 447 -21.68 -26.64 -7.91
N VAL A 448 -22.85 -26.71 -7.28
CA VAL A 448 -23.12 -26.23 -5.93
C VAL A 448 -22.77 -27.35 -4.93
N GLU A 449 -22.56 -27.00 -3.65
CA GLU A 449 -22.32 -27.93 -2.53
C GLU A 449 -20.94 -28.62 -2.46
N SER A 450 -19.88 -27.87 -2.11
CA SER A 450 -18.84 -28.34 -1.17
C SER A 450 -17.89 -27.23 -0.66
N CYS A 451 -18.41 -26.27 0.10
CA CYS A 451 -17.58 -25.41 0.96
C CYS A 451 -17.67 -25.89 2.41
N SER A 452 -16.65 -26.62 2.88
CA SER A 452 -16.65 -27.25 4.21
C SER A 452 -16.32 -26.25 5.32
N THR A 453 -17.33 -25.47 5.72
CA THR A 453 -17.51 -24.93 7.09
C THR A 453 -16.26 -24.46 7.83
N PHE A 454 -15.79 -23.25 7.53
CA PHE A 454 -15.07 -22.47 8.54
C PHE A 454 -16.08 -21.97 9.58
N ASN A 455 -15.84 -22.26 10.87
CA ASN A 455 -16.71 -21.80 11.95
C ASN A 455 -16.67 -20.26 12.05
N LEU A 456 -17.81 -19.62 11.81
CA LEU A 456 -18.00 -18.17 11.96
C LEU A 456 -18.98 -17.81 13.09
N ASP A 457 -19.41 -18.80 13.89
CA ASP A 457 -20.29 -18.65 15.06
C ASP A 457 -19.58 -18.00 16.26
N ALA A 458 -19.12 -16.76 16.08
CA ALA A 458 -18.48 -15.94 17.10
C ALA A 458 -18.72 -14.42 16.96
N TYR A 459 -19.23 -13.95 15.80
CA TYR A 459 -19.52 -12.53 15.60
C TYR A 459 -21.03 -12.26 15.62
N SER A 460 -21.44 -11.32 16.49
CA SER A 460 -22.80 -10.81 16.52
C SER A 460 -23.14 -10.10 15.22
N VAL A 461 -24.29 -10.42 14.64
CA VAL A 461 -24.75 -9.90 13.33
C VAL A 461 -25.09 -8.40 13.38
N ASP A 462 -25.24 -7.82 14.57
CA ASP A 462 -25.64 -6.42 14.80
C ASP A 462 -24.58 -5.37 14.38
N ASP A 463 -23.30 -5.74 14.35
CA ASP A 463 -22.19 -4.79 14.10
C ASP A 463 -21.95 -4.50 12.60
N SER A 464 -22.57 -5.28 11.71
CA SER A 464 -22.38 -5.20 10.25
C SER A 464 -22.92 -3.91 9.62
N PHE A 465 -23.65 -3.08 10.37
CA PHE A 465 -24.21 -1.80 9.89
C PHE A 465 -23.32 -0.57 10.22
N LEU A 466 -22.22 -0.75 10.97
CA LEU A 466 -21.36 0.34 11.45
C LEU A 466 -19.89 0.25 11.02
N MET A 467 -19.59 -0.51 9.96
CA MET A 467 -18.39 -0.23 9.16
C MET A 467 -18.59 1.10 8.44
N GLU A 468 -18.06 2.17 9.04
CA GLU A 468 -18.25 3.56 8.63
C GLU A 468 -18.05 3.73 7.10
N PRO A 469 -18.97 4.42 6.39
CA PRO A 469 -18.91 4.51 4.92
C PRO A 469 -17.62 5.18 4.44
N GLU A 470 -17.01 6.03 5.26
CA GLU A 470 -15.72 6.66 5.00
C GLU A 470 -14.56 5.64 5.02
N LEU A 471 -14.58 4.65 5.92
CA LEU A 471 -13.62 3.56 5.95
C LEU A 471 -13.77 2.66 4.71
N ALA A 472 -15.01 2.37 4.31
CA ALA A 472 -15.31 1.61 3.09
C ALA A 472 -14.87 2.35 1.81
N MET A 473 -15.13 3.66 1.72
CA MET A 473 -14.66 4.51 0.61
C MET A 473 -13.12 4.60 0.57
N LYS A 474 -12.46 4.71 1.73
CA LYS A 474 -11.00 4.73 1.82
C LYS A 474 -10.38 3.40 1.41
N GLN A 475 -10.97 2.27 1.79
CA GLN A 475 -10.55 0.95 1.29
C GLN A 475 -10.76 0.81 -0.22
N MET A 476 -11.89 1.31 -0.75
CA MET A 476 -12.19 1.28 -2.19
C MET A 476 -11.21 2.13 -3.01
N GLU A 477 -10.86 3.33 -2.54
CA GLU A 477 -9.89 4.20 -3.23
C GLU A 477 -8.47 3.61 -3.15
N ASN A 478 -8.04 3.07 -1.99
CA ASN A 478 -6.78 2.36 -1.86
C ASN A 478 -6.70 1.12 -2.79
N MET A 479 -7.81 0.37 -2.94
CA MET A 479 -7.89 -0.76 -3.88
C MET A 479 -7.83 -0.30 -5.33
N LYS A 480 -8.43 0.84 -5.66
CA LYS A 480 -8.42 1.46 -6.99
C LYS A 480 -7.05 2.02 -7.37
N GLU A 481 -6.32 2.60 -6.42
CA GLU A 481 -4.93 3.02 -6.59
C GLU A 481 -4.02 1.79 -6.80
N LEU A 482 -4.14 0.76 -5.96
CA LEU A 482 -3.39 -0.50 -6.11
C LEU A 482 -3.71 -1.23 -7.43
N LEU A 483 -4.97 -1.20 -7.88
CA LEU A 483 -5.38 -1.72 -9.18
C LEU A 483 -4.70 -0.93 -10.32
N LYS A 484 -4.78 0.40 -10.30
CA LYS A 484 -4.13 1.28 -11.29
C LYS A 484 -2.62 1.04 -11.36
N ASP A 485 -1.95 0.91 -10.22
CA ASP A 485 -0.51 0.64 -10.18
C ASP A 485 -0.18 -0.78 -10.67
N THR A 486 -1.08 -1.75 -10.46
CA THR A 486 -0.98 -3.10 -11.05
C THR A 486 -1.20 -3.07 -12.57
N GLU A 487 -2.14 -2.26 -13.07
CA GLU A 487 -2.38 -2.05 -14.50
C GLU A 487 -1.18 -1.35 -15.17
N GLU A 488 -0.63 -0.30 -14.55
CA GLU A 488 0.53 0.43 -15.08
C GLU A 488 1.81 -0.42 -15.06
N THR A 489 2.03 -1.23 -14.01
CA THR A 489 3.15 -2.18 -13.98
C THR A 489 2.97 -3.35 -14.95
N ASN A 490 1.75 -3.87 -15.12
CA ASN A 490 1.47 -4.88 -16.15
C ASN A 490 1.69 -4.33 -17.56
N ALA A 491 1.24 -3.11 -17.87
CA ALA A 491 1.47 -2.45 -19.16
C ALA A 491 2.98 -2.30 -19.46
N LYS A 492 3.78 -1.89 -18.46
CA LYS A 492 5.25 -1.82 -18.55
C LYS A 492 5.88 -3.20 -18.79
N LEU A 493 5.36 -4.25 -18.15
CA LEU A 493 5.83 -5.63 -18.36
C LEU A 493 5.46 -6.14 -19.77
N GLU A 494 4.27 -5.83 -20.27
CA GLU A 494 3.86 -6.17 -21.64
C GLU A 494 4.71 -5.46 -22.70
N ASP A 495 5.04 -4.18 -22.51
CA ASP A 495 5.97 -3.43 -23.35
C ASP A 495 7.37 -4.06 -23.33
N GLN A 496 7.91 -4.40 -22.14
CA GLN A 496 9.20 -5.10 -22.01
C GLN A 496 9.17 -6.47 -22.71
N VAL A 497 8.11 -7.26 -22.53
CA VAL A 497 7.94 -8.55 -23.20
C VAL A 497 7.84 -8.38 -24.72
N ARG A 498 7.22 -7.30 -25.22
CA ARG A 498 7.15 -6.98 -26.66
C ARG A 498 8.53 -6.63 -27.22
N LEU A 499 9.28 -5.77 -26.53
CA LEU A 499 10.64 -5.37 -26.92
C LEU A 499 11.62 -6.55 -26.89
N LEU A 500 11.61 -7.36 -25.83
CA LEU A 500 12.43 -8.57 -25.72
C LEU A 500 12.11 -9.58 -26.82
N LYS A 501 10.83 -9.78 -27.16
CA LYS A 501 10.43 -10.66 -28.27
C LYS A 501 10.94 -10.18 -29.63
N GLU A 502 11.01 -8.87 -29.88
CA GLU A 502 11.54 -8.36 -31.14
C GLU A 502 13.07 -8.35 -31.18
N GLU A 503 13.76 -8.06 -30.07
CA GLU A 503 15.22 -8.16 -30.00
C GLU A 503 15.69 -9.62 -30.11
N ILE A 504 14.94 -10.59 -29.56
CA ILE A 504 15.17 -12.03 -29.82
C ILE A 504 15.04 -12.31 -31.32
N ARG A 505 13.94 -11.94 -31.98
CA ARG A 505 13.77 -12.16 -33.44
C ARG A 505 14.82 -11.44 -34.28
N ARG A 506 15.30 -10.28 -33.84
CA ARG A 506 16.41 -9.55 -34.48
C ARG A 506 17.72 -10.33 -34.32
N SER A 507 18.06 -10.70 -33.09
CA SER A 507 19.25 -11.51 -32.78
C SER A 507 19.25 -12.86 -33.52
N GLU A 508 18.10 -13.53 -33.62
CA GLU A 508 17.93 -14.76 -34.41
C GLU A 508 18.17 -14.53 -35.91
N ARG A 509 17.59 -13.47 -36.50
CA ARG A 509 17.82 -13.08 -37.91
C ARG A 509 19.29 -12.72 -38.16
N ASP A 510 19.92 -11.96 -37.27
CA ASP A 510 21.30 -11.53 -37.41
C ASP A 510 22.29 -12.69 -37.17
N LYS A 511 21.96 -13.64 -36.30
CA LYS A 511 22.71 -14.90 -36.11
C LYS A 511 22.56 -15.86 -37.30
N GLU A 512 21.37 -15.97 -37.89
CA GLU A 512 21.19 -16.79 -39.10
C GLU A 512 21.85 -16.12 -40.32
N ARG A 513 21.86 -14.78 -40.40
CA ARG A 513 22.69 -14.02 -41.35
C ARG A 513 24.18 -14.29 -41.12
N GLU A 514 24.67 -14.24 -39.89
CA GLU A 514 26.08 -14.51 -39.55
C GLU A 514 26.48 -15.96 -39.89
N LYS A 515 25.59 -16.92 -39.65
CA LYS A 515 25.73 -18.34 -40.05
C LYS A 515 25.71 -18.51 -41.57
N HIS A 516 24.84 -17.80 -42.30
CA HIS A 516 24.87 -17.76 -43.77
C HIS A 516 26.16 -17.10 -44.29
N VAL A 517 26.61 -15.99 -43.72
CA VAL A 517 27.86 -15.31 -44.11
C VAL A 517 29.07 -16.19 -43.81
N SER A 518 29.09 -16.90 -42.68
CA SER A 518 30.18 -17.79 -42.30
C SER A 518 30.26 -19.03 -43.18
N SER A 519 29.14 -19.73 -43.40
CA SER A 519 29.09 -20.89 -44.32
C SER A 519 29.34 -20.51 -45.78
N ASN A 520 28.82 -19.36 -46.23
CA ASN A 520 29.13 -18.81 -47.55
C ASN A 520 30.59 -18.34 -47.66
N SER A 521 31.21 -17.87 -46.57
CA SER A 521 32.63 -17.53 -46.50
C SER A 521 33.52 -18.78 -46.57
N GLU A 522 33.13 -19.88 -45.93
CA GLU A 522 33.82 -21.18 -46.10
C GLU A 522 33.67 -21.73 -47.53
N TYR A 523 32.48 -21.63 -48.13
CA TYR A 523 32.27 -21.99 -49.53
C TYR A 523 33.10 -21.11 -50.48
N LEU A 524 33.05 -19.79 -50.31
CA LEU A 524 33.87 -18.81 -51.03
C LEU A 524 35.37 -19.10 -50.88
N LYS A 525 35.84 -19.37 -49.66
CA LYS A 525 37.23 -19.77 -49.38
C LYS A 525 37.60 -21.03 -50.17
N ASN A 526 36.73 -22.04 -50.23
CA ASN A 526 36.97 -23.25 -51.01
C ASN A 526 36.95 -23.00 -52.54
N VAL A 527 36.08 -22.11 -53.04
CA VAL A 527 36.04 -21.70 -54.45
C VAL A 527 37.29 -20.88 -54.83
N VAL A 528 37.69 -19.91 -54.00
CA VAL A 528 38.91 -19.10 -54.19
C VAL A 528 40.17 -19.97 -54.11
N LEU A 529 40.26 -20.90 -53.15
CA LEU A 529 41.38 -21.82 -53.06
C LEU A 529 41.49 -22.72 -54.31
N LYS A 530 40.37 -23.24 -54.82
CA LYS A 530 40.36 -24.00 -56.10
C LYS A 530 40.75 -23.13 -57.30
N PHE A 531 40.27 -21.89 -57.36
CA PHE A 531 40.59 -20.96 -58.43
C PHE A 531 42.10 -20.60 -58.45
N LEU A 532 42.69 -20.38 -57.28
CA LEU A 532 44.12 -20.07 -57.11
C LEU A 532 45.03 -21.31 -57.23
N ALA A 533 44.53 -22.51 -56.91
CA ALA A 533 45.32 -23.75 -56.98
C ALA A 533 45.84 -24.01 -58.41
N PRO A 534 47.07 -24.57 -58.55
CA PRO A 534 47.61 -24.98 -59.84
C PRO A 534 47.03 -26.35 -60.27
N GLU A 535 45.77 -26.36 -60.71
CA GLU A 535 45.16 -27.56 -61.28
C GLU A 535 45.75 -27.92 -62.66
N LYS A 536 45.73 -29.22 -62.97
CA LYS A 536 46.26 -29.80 -64.22
C LYS A 536 45.27 -29.75 -65.40
N VAL A 537 44.18 -29.00 -65.27
CA VAL A 537 43.08 -28.92 -66.24
C VAL A 537 42.78 -27.45 -66.51
N ASN A 538 43.06 -27.00 -67.73
CA ASN A 538 43.11 -25.58 -68.09
C ASN A 538 41.74 -24.84 -67.97
N ASP A 539 40.62 -25.56 -68.04
CA ASP A 539 39.28 -24.95 -68.09
C ASP A 539 38.57 -24.81 -66.72
N GLY A 540 39.06 -25.46 -65.66
CA GLY A 540 38.41 -25.43 -64.35
C GLY A 540 38.24 -24.01 -63.79
N ARG A 541 39.20 -23.12 -64.05
CA ARG A 541 39.14 -21.70 -63.67
C ARG A 541 38.08 -20.92 -64.44
N SER A 542 37.87 -21.22 -65.73
CA SER A 542 36.81 -20.62 -66.55
C SER A 542 35.42 -20.95 -65.96
N GLN A 543 35.23 -22.21 -65.55
CA GLN A 543 33.97 -22.71 -65.01
C GLN A 543 33.68 -22.20 -63.59
N LEU A 544 34.72 -21.91 -62.79
CA LEU A 544 34.58 -21.31 -61.46
C LEU A 544 34.35 -19.77 -61.48
N LEU A 545 34.66 -19.07 -62.58
CA LEU A 545 34.52 -17.62 -62.64
C LEU A 545 33.07 -17.12 -62.49
N PRO A 546 32.03 -17.71 -63.12
CA PRO A 546 30.63 -17.34 -62.86
C PRO A 546 30.24 -17.48 -61.39
N VAL A 547 30.76 -18.50 -60.69
CA VAL A 547 30.52 -18.74 -59.27
C VAL A 547 31.22 -17.69 -58.40
N LEU A 548 32.44 -17.27 -58.75
CA LEU A 548 33.10 -16.14 -58.08
C LEU A 548 32.34 -14.83 -58.31
N CYS A 549 31.83 -14.59 -59.52
CA CYS A 549 31.02 -13.40 -59.80
C CYS A 549 29.74 -13.33 -58.95
N THR A 550 29.06 -14.44 -58.70
CA THR A 550 27.85 -14.46 -57.85
C THR A 550 28.17 -14.43 -56.35
N LEU A 551 29.28 -15.02 -55.91
CA LEU A 551 29.67 -15.02 -54.49
C LEU A 551 30.28 -13.70 -53.99
N LEU A 552 30.98 -12.98 -54.87
CA LEU A 552 31.65 -11.72 -54.56
C LEU A 552 30.93 -10.49 -55.16
N SER A 553 29.81 -10.68 -55.85
CA SER A 553 29.07 -9.64 -56.58
C SER A 553 29.95 -8.80 -57.52
N LEU A 554 30.90 -9.45 -58.20
CA LEU A 554 31.91 -8.78 -59.04
C LEU A 554 31.25 -7.98 -60.17
N THR A 555 31.71 -6.75 -60.39
CA THR A 555 31.18 -5.93 -61.48
C THR A 555 31.55 -6.52 -62.85
N PRO A 556 30.80 -6.19 -63.93
CA PRO A 556 31.12 -6.65 -65.27
C PRO A 556 32.55 -6.28 -65.73
N GLN A 557 33.09 -5.15 -65.25
CA GLN A 557 34.46 -4.71 -65.56
C GLN A 557 35.52 -5.58 -64.88
N GLU A 558 35.29 -6.00 -63.64
CA GLU A 558 36.20 -6.89 -62.90
C GLU A 558 36.14 -8.31 -63.48
N LYS A 559 34.94 -8.81 -63.79
CA LYS A 559 34.76 -10.05 -64.53
C LYS A 559 35.55 -10.04 -65.84
N GLN A 560 35.45 -8.97 -66.63
CA GLN A 560 36.14 -8.86 -67.91
C GLN A 560 37.67 -8.92 -67.75
N LYS A 561 38.24 -8.22 -66.76
CA LYS A 561 39.68 -8.29 -66.45
C LYS A 561 40.13 -9.71 -66.08
N ILE A 562 39.33 -10.44 -65.31
CA ILE A 562 39.65 -11.82 -64.91
C ILE A 562 39.51 -12.76 -66.11
N GLU A 563 38.50 -12.60 -66.97
CA GLU A 563 38.38 -13.34 -68.23
C GLU A 563 39.59 -13.09 -69.16
N GLU A 564 40.07 -11.86 -69.27
CA GLU A 564 41.25 -11.50 -70.09
C GLU A 564 42.55 -12.12 -69.53
N TYR A 565 42.70 -12.13 -68.21
CA TYR A 565 43.79 -12.85 -67.53
C TYR A 565 43.73 -14.37 -67.76
N LEU A 566 42.55 -14.98 -67.70
CA LEU A 566 42.38 -16.41 -67.98
C LEU A 566 42.62 -16.74 -69.47
N LYS A 567 42.23 -15.86 -70.40
CA LYS A 567 42.46 -16.04 -71.84
C LYS A 567 43.94 -15.94 -72.20
N SER A 568 44.68 -15.01 -71.59
CA SER A 568 46.13 -14.85 -71.80
C SER A 568 46.96 -15.99 -71.18
N GLN A 569 46.52 -16.58 -70.07
CA GLN A 569 47.11 -17.81 -69.50
C GLN A 569 46.91 -19.05 -70.39
N ASN A 570 45.83 -19.10 -71.19
CA ASN A 570 45.42 -20.31 -71.93
C ASN A 570 46.10 -20.51 -73.30
N VAL A 571 47.02 -19.64 -73.72
CA VAL A 571 47.63 -19.68 -75.07
C VAL A 571 48.80 -20.70 -75.16
N SER A 572 48.74 -21.81 -74.42
CA SER A 572 49.72 -22.91 -74.56
C SER A 572 49.08 -24.30 -74.48
N ASN A 573 49.42 -25.11 -75.49
CA ASN A 573 49.10 -26.53 -75.71
C ASN A 573 47.62 -26.89 -75.99
N THR A 574 47.38 -27.42 -77.19
CA THR A 574 46.06 -27.74 -77.75
C THR A 574 45.77 -29.25 -77.78
N THR A 575 44.95 -29.77 -76.87
CA THR A 575 44.29 -31.09 -77.00
C THR A 575 42.97 -31.13 -76.22
N PRO A 576 41.82 -31.52 -76.83
CA PRO A 576 40.56 -31.82 -76.12
C PRO A 576 40.48 -33.31 -75.74
N PRO A 577 40.23 -33.68 -74.47
CA PRO A 577 38.88 -34.17 -74.05
C PRO A 577 38.61 -33.98 -72.52
N PRO A 578 37.62 -34.65 -71.88
CA PRO A 578 36.25 -35.00 -72.27
C PRO A 578 35.20 -34.24 -71.42
N SER A 579 33.90 -34.43 -71.71
CA SER A 579 32.79 -33.74 -71.01
C SER A 579 32.28 -34.52 -69.78
N GLU A 580 32.90 -34.30 -68.61
CA GLU A 580 32.50 -34.96 -67.34
C GLU A 580 31.92 -33.98 -66.29
N TRP A 581 32.12 -32.68 -66.43
CA TRP A 581 31.76 -31.69 -65.40
C TRP A 581 30.27 -31.28 -65.39
N SER A 582 29.52 -31.60 -66.45
CA SER A 582 28.08 -31.27 -66.53
C SER A 582 27.20 -32.04 -65.54
N GLY A 583 27.72 -33.06 -64.85
CA GLY A 583 26.94 -33.91 -63.93
C GLY A 583 26.75 -33.34 -62.52
N TYR A 584 27.57 -32.36 -62.10
CA TYR A 584 27.59 -31.88 -60.71
C TYR A 584 26.79 -30.59 -60.46
N PHE A 585 26.24 -29.97 -61.50
CA PHE A 585 25.49 -28.71 -61.42
C PHE A 585 24.04 -28.87 -61.87
N GLY A 586 23.23 -29.58 -61.07
CA GLY A 586 21.78 -29.55 -61.17
C GLY A 586 21.09 -29.82 -59.83
N PRO A 587 19.91 -29.22 -59.55
CA PRO A 587 19.14 -28.27 -60.36
C PRO A 587 19.02 -26.89 -59.68
N LEU A 588 19.99 -25.99 -59.87
CA LEU A 588 19.86 -24.58 -59.43
C LEU A 588 19.08 -23.68 -60.42
N SER A 589 18.54 -24.26 -61.49
CA SER A 589 17.65 -23.59 -62.46
C SER A 589 16.20 -23.40 -61.94
N GLY A 590 15.95 -23.62 -60.65
CA GLY A 590 14.61 -23.66 -60.04
C GLY A 590 14.31 -22.55 -59.02
N ILE A 591 15.19 -21.55 -58.86
CA ILE A 591 14.99 -20.42 -57.94
C ILE A 591 15.35 -19.09 -58.64
N PHE A 592 14.63 -18.78 -59.72
CA PHE A 592 14.45 -17.46 -60.33
C PHE A 592 13.10 -17.42 -61.04
#